data_AF-A0AAE5L542-F1
#
_entry.id   AF-A0AAE5L542-F1
#
_cell.length_a   1.000
_cell.length_b   1.000
_cell.length_c   1.000
_cell.angle_alpha   90.00
_cell.angle_beta   90.00
_cell.angle_gamma   90.00
#
_symmetry.space_group_name_H-M   'P 1'
#
loop_
_entity.id
_entity.type
_entity.pdbx_description
1 polymer ?
#
loop_
_entity_poly.entity_id
_entity_poly.type
_entity_poly.pdbx_seq_one_letter_code
_entity_poly.pdbx_strand_id
1 'polypeptide(L)'
;MKVQNAIQTANVPEPDRGKNDSKLYKTCQDFESVFLSMIWKEMQKSSGVDLGLFGAFAEGAIGQSWARSGGIGLAKVMFKNMSKHLSD
;
A
#
# COMPACT_ATOMS: atom_id res chain seq x y z
N MET A 1 42.02 -11.19 -41.48
CA MET A 1 40.92 -11.80 -40.71
C MET A 1 41.22 -11.64 -39.22
N LYS A 2 40.54 -10.73 -38.53
CA LYS A 2 40.60 -10.56 -37.07
C LYS A 2 39.17 -10.37 -36.59
N VAL A 3 38.63 -11.40 -35.95
CA VAL A 3 37.27 -11.42 -35.42
C VAL A 3 37.31 -10.67 -34.09
N GLN A 4 36.80 -9.44 -34.06
CA GLN A 4 36.63 -8.70 -32.81
C GLN A 4 35.22 -8.99 -32.29
N ASN A 5 35.19 -9.78 -31.23
CA ASN A 5 34.01 -10.18 -30.49
C ASN A 5 33.62 -9.01 -29.56
N ALA A 6 32.72 -8.14 -30.02
CA ALA A 6 32.12 -7.11 -29.19
C ALA A 6 30.83 -7.68 -28.58
N ILE A 7 30.96 -8.28 -27.39
CA ILE A 7 29.78 -8.56 -26.55
C ILE A 7 29.22 -7.19 -26.15
N GLN A 8 28.12 -6.81 -26.80
CA GLN A 8 27.27 -5.70 -26.39
C GLN A 8 26.84 -5.98 -24.94
N THR A 9 27.29 -5.14 -24.01
CA THR A 9 26.71 -5.07 -22.68
C THR A 9 25.26 -4.65 -22.86
N ALA A 10 24.34 -5.61 -22.71
CA ALA A 10 22.92 -5.35 -22.65
C ALA A 10 22.69 -4.27 -21.59
N ASN A 11 22.17 -3.12 -22.03
CA ASN A 11 21.66 -2.08 -21.15
C ASN A 11 20.45 -2.66 -20.42
N VAL A 12 20.68 -3.32 -19.28
CA VAL A 12 19.60 -3.75 -18.40
C VAL A 12 19.06 -2.46 -17.77
N PRO A 13 17.81 -2.06 -18.05
CA PRO A 13 17.25 -0.88 -17.41
C PRO A 13 17.26 -1.11 -15.90
N GLU A 14 17.88 -0.20 -15.15
CA GLU A 14 17.80 -0.23 -13.68
C GLU A 14 16.33 -0.28 -13.26
N PRO A 15 16.00 -1.05 -12.21
CA PRO A 15 14.66 -1.02 -11.64
C PRO A 15 14.32 0.40 -11.22
N ASP A 16 13.20 0.92 -11.72
CA ASP A 16 12.70 2.25 -11.36
C ASP A 16 12.25 2.23 -9.89
N ARG A 17 13.20 2.46 -8.97
CA ARG A 17 12.98 2.45 -7.52
C ARG A 17 11.80 3.34 -7.12
N GLY A 18 11.61 4.48 -7.80
CA GLY A 18 10.50 5.39 -7.54
C GLY A 18 9.12 4.78 -7.83
N LYS A 19 9.00 4.00 -8.92
CA LYS A 19 7.76 3.26 -9.22
C LYS A 19 7.52 2.11 -8.24
N ASN A 20 8.57 1.39 -7.85
CA ASN A 20 8.48 0.27 -6.91
C ASN A 20 8.09 0.75 -5.50
N ASP A 21 8.66 1.86 -5.05
CA ASP A 21 8.33 2.50 -3.78
C ASP A 21 6.88 3.01 -3.75
N SER A 22 6.43 3.65 -4.84
CA SER A 22 5.04 4.12 -4.94
C SER A 22 4.04 2.96 -4.90
N LYS A 23 4.33 1.85 -5.59
CA LYS A 23 3.50 0.64 -5.57
C LYS A 23 3.46 0.01 -4.17
N LEU A 24 4.62 -0.13 -3.51
CA LEU A 24 4.68 -0.66 -2.15
C LEU A 24 3.88 0.20 -1.18
N TYR A 25 4.06 1.52 -1.24
CA TYR A 25 3.35 2.45 -0.37
C TYR A 25 1.83 2.36 -0.57
N LYS A 26 1.38 2.26 -1.82
CA LYS A 26 -0.03 2.05 -2.14
C LYS A 26 -0.57 0.75 -1.56
N THR A 27 0.16 -0.35 -1.68
CA THR A 27 -0.24 -1.63 -1.07
C THR A 27 -0.32 -1.53 0.46
N CYS A 28 0.58 -0.79 1.10
CA CYS A 28 0.51 -0.53 2.54
C CYS A 28 -0.74 0.29 2.90
N GLN A 29 -1.13 1.28 2.09
CA GLN A 29 -2.36 2.05 2.26
C GLN A 29 -3.62 1.19 2.07
N ASP A 30 -3.62 0.31 1.07
CA ASP A 30 -4.75 -0.60 0.82
C ASP A 30 -4.93 -1.58 2.00
N PHE A 31 -3.83 -2.05 2.59
CA PHE A 31 -3.88 -2.84 3.83
C PHE A 31 -4.48 -2.03 4.99
N GLU A 32 -3.99 -0.81 5.22
CA GLU A 32 -4.49 0.06 6.30
C GLU A 32 -5.99 0.34 6.13
N SER A 33 -6.47 0.52 4.90
CA SER A 33 -7.91 0.67 4.61
C SER A 33 -8.72 -0.52 5.09
N VAL A 34 -8.30 -1.75 4.79
CA VAL A 34 -9.00 -2.97 5.22
C VAL A 34 -8.99 -3.08 6.75
N PHE A 35 -7.84 -2.81 7.36
CA PHE A 35 -7.69 -2.84 8.81
C PHE A 35 -8.58 -1.81 9.52
N LEU A 36 -8.66 -0.58 9.01
CA LEU A 36 -9.53 0.46 9.54
C LEU A 36 -11.01 0.09 9.41
N SER A 37 -11.43 -0.52 8.29
CA SER A 37 -12.80 -1.02 8.15
C SER A 37 -13.12 -2.10 9.19
N MET A 38 -12.17 -2.99 9.52
CA MET A 38 -12.35 -3.99 10.58
C MET A 38 -12.50 -3.34 11.96
N ILE A 39 -11.63 -2.38 12.31
CA ILE A 39 -11.72 -1.66 13.59
C ILE A 39 -13.05 -0.91 13.69
N TRP A 40 -13.43 -0.18 12.63
CA TRP A 40 -14.66 0.59 12.60
C TRP A 40 -15.88 -0.30 12.86
N LYS A 41 -15.92 -1.48 12.22
CA LYS A 41 -16.99 -2.45 12.43
C LYS A 41 -17.08 -2.95 13.87
N GLU A 42 -15.95 -3.23 14.51
CA GLU A 42 -15.94 -3.62 15.93
C GLU A 42 -16.31 -2.46 16.87
N MET A 43 -15.95 -1.22 16.52
CA MET A 43 -16.40 -0.03 17.24
C MET A 43 -17.92 0.15 17.16
N GLN A 44 -18.52 -0.01 15.99
CA GLN A 44 -19.97 0.08 15.81
C GLN A 44 -20.70 -0.96 16.67
N LYS A 45 -20.24 -2.22 16.64
CA LYS A 45 -20.80 -3.31 17.48
C LYS A 45 -20.70 -2.99 18.98
N SER A 46 -19.56 -2.47 19.42
CA SER A 46 -19.28 -2.25 20.84
C SER A 46 -19.93 -0.98 21.41
N SER A 47 -20.11 0.05 20.58
CA SER A 47 -20.69 1.34 20.99
C SER A 47 -22.20 1.43 20.81
N GLY A 48 -22.82 0.46 20.12
CA GLY A 48 -24.25 0.50 19.78
C GLY A 48 -24.60 1.52 18.69
N VAL A 49 -23.60 2.11 18.03
CA VAL A 49 -23.79 3.03 16.90
C VAL A 49 -23.98 2.21 15.63
N ASP A 50 -25.23 1.99 15.24
CA ASP A 50 -25.59 1.38 13.96
C ASP A 50 -26.01 2.47 12.95
N LEU A 51 -25.21 2.64 11.89
CA LEU A 51 -25.51 3.57 10.80
C LEU A 51 -26.47 2.96 9.74
N GLY A 52 -27.00 1.76 9.99
CA GLY A 52 -27.98 1.08 9.15
C GLY A 52 -27.44 0.75 7.76
N LEU A 53 -28.30 0.78 6.74
CA LEU A 53 -27.97 0.50 5.33
C LEU A 53 -26.87 1.41 4.73
N PHE A 54 -26.66 2.59 5.32
CA PHE A 54 -25.52 3.46 4.98
C PHE A 54 -24.20 2.95 5.57
N GLY A 55 -24.23 2.16 6.65
CA GLY A 55 -23.06 1.58 7.30
C GLY A 55 -22.24 0.70 6.37
N ALA A 56 -22.86 -0.19 5.59
CA ALA A 56 -22.14 -1.12 4.71
C ALA A 56 -21.44 -0.42 3.52
N PHE A 57 -22.08 0.60 2.93
CA PHE A 57 -21.47 1.42 1.87
C PHE A 57 -20.43 2.40 2.43
N ALA A 58 -20.67 2.94 3.63
CA ALA A 58 -19.75 3.83 4.31
C ALA A 58 -18.53 3.07 4.86
N GLU A 59 -18.63 1.81 5.28
CA GLU A 59 -17.54 1.01 5.86
C GLU A 59 -16.32 0.93 4.93
N GLY A 60 -16.54 0.67 3.63
CA GLY A 60 -15.48 0.63 2.63
C GLY A 60 -14.95 2.01 2.24
N ALA A 61 -15.85 2.99 2.13
CA ALA A 61 -15.50 4.37 1.76
C ALA A 61 -14.74 5.10 2.88
N ILE A 62 -15.14 4.88 4.15
CA ILE A 62 -14.50 5.43 5.35
C ILE A 62 -13.11 4.82 5.50
N GLY A 63 -12.96 3.49 5.37
CA GLY A 63 -11.65 2.84 5.42
C GLY A 63 -10.67 3.41 4.40
N GLN A 64 -11.09 3.52 3.14
CA GLN A 64 -10.24 4.08 2.08
C GLN A 64 -9.97 5.58 2.28
N SER A 65 -10.99 6.36 2.64
CA SER A 65 -10.85 7.80 2.88
C SER A 65 -9.92 8.09 4.04
N TRP A 66 -10.04 7.34 5.14
CA TRP A 66 -9.20 7.49 6.32
C TRP A 66 -7.77 7.06 6.01
N ALA A 67 -7.55 5.89 5.43
CA ALA A 67 -6.21 5.42 5.06
C ALA A 67 -5.50 6.40 4.12
N ARG A 68 -6.19 6.91 3.09
CA ARG A 68 -5.63 7.90 2.15
C ARG A 68 -5.37 9.26 2.78
N SER A 69 -6.13 9.64 3.80
CA SER A 69 -5.91 10.88 4.57
C SER A 69 -4.84 10.74 5.66
N GLY A 70 -4.17 9.59 5.75
CA GLY A 70 -3.10 9.32 6.72
C GLY A 70 -3.49 8.36 7.85
N GLY A 71 -4.77 8.02 7.98
CA GLY A 71 -5.29 6.95 8.83
C GLY A 71 -4.78 7.01 10.26
N ILE A 72 -4.31 5.86 10.75
CA ILE A 72 -3.57 5.72 12.02
C ILE A 72 -2.05 5.75 11.79
N GLY A 73 -1.60 5.85 10.53
CA GLY A 73 -0.21 5.87 10.13
C GLY A 73 0.42 4.49 9.96
N LEU A 74 -0.38 3.42 9.94
CA LEU A 74 0.14 2.06 9.86
C LEU A 74 0.80 1.78 8.51
N ALA A 75 0.25 2.32 7.41
CA ALA A 75 0.86 2.18 6.09
C ALA A 75 2.29 2.75 6.04
N LYS A 76 2.54 3.86 6.76
CA LYS A 76 3.87 4.49 6.84
C LYS A 76 4.87 3.62 7.60
N VAL A 77 4.44 3.01 8.71
CA VAL A 77 5.30 2.09 9.49
C VAL A 77 5.63 0.85 8.66
N MET A 78 4.62 0.27 8.01
CA MET A 78 4.77 -0.88 7.12
C MET A 78 5.71 -0.58 5.96
N PHE A 79 5.51 0.56 5.28
CA PHE A 79 6.38 1.00 4.20
C PHE A 79 7.82 1.18 4.69
N LYS A 80 8.05 1.90 5.79
CA LYS A 80 9.41 2.10 6.35
C LYS A 80 10.10 0.79 6.71
N ASN A 81 9.34 -0.25 7.07
CA ASN A 81 9.89 -1.56 7.37
C ASN A 81 10.17 -2.36 6.08
N MET A 82 9.20 -2.43 5.17
CA MET A 82 9.29 -3.24 3.94
C MET A 82 10.20 -2.62 2.88
N SER A 83 10.30 -1.29 2.80
CA SER A 83 11.17 -0.60 1.84
C SER A 83 12.66 -0.91 2.08
N LYS A 84 13.03 -1.29 3.31
CA LYS A 84 14.38 -1.78 3.64
C LYS A 84 14.70 -3.16 3.06
N HIS A 85 13.66 -3.88 2.65
CA HIS A 85 13.73 -5.23 2.11
C HIS A 85 13.37 -5.28 0.61
N LEU A 86 13.06 -4.13 -0.01
CA LEU A 86 13.07 -4.03 -1.46
C LEU A 86 14.53 -4.14 -1.91
N SER A 87 14.92 -5.32 -2.38
CA SER A 87 16.21 -5.53 -3.02
C SER A 87 16.29 -4.76 -4.34
N ASP A 88 17.48 -4.23 -4.63
CA ASP A 88 17.92 -3.79 -5.97
C ASP A 88 17.95 -4.94 -6.97
#